data_AF-A0A6J1WG78-F1
#
_entry.id   AF-A0A6J1WG78-F1
#
_cell.length_a   1.000
_cell.length_b   1.000
_cell.length_c   1.000
_cell.angle_alpha   90.00
_cell.angle_beta   90.00
_cell.angle_gamma   90.00
#
_symmetry.space_group_name_H-M   'P 1'
#
loop_
_entity.id
_entity.type
_entity.pdbx_description
1 polymer ?
#
loop_
_entity_poly.entity_id
_entity_poly.type
_entity_poly.pdbx_seq_one_letter_code
_entity_poly.pdbx_strand_id
1 'polypeptide(L)'
;INFESCGAEAEAVCGLNSTVSCPDGACEGELTCCSTAACGPVCLDPAKMRLQTDRVDDTPTMCEYLRDFDEKMEGTVDGMKLALPAPTCTADGSYKAQQCAGGRCWCVDSFGTEIPGTSTTNASSIDCEKVRSELQCLELTCRMGCDYGFELGAGGCPQCRCRDACAAVSCPAGRVCTVVDVACDADYCPPVPA
;
A
#
# COMPACT_ATOMS: atom_id res chain seq x y z
N ILE A 1 43.52 3.01 6.14
CA ILE A 1 42.32 3.21 6.99
C ILE A 1 41.49 1.96 6.79
N ASN A 2 41.18 1.25 7.87
CA ASN A 2 40.49 -0.04 7.80
C ASN A 2 38.98 0.28 7.73
N PHE A 3 38.38 0.10 6.55
CA PHE A 3 36.95 0.31 6.35
C PHE A 3 36.22 -0.97 6.77
N GLU A 4 35.17 -0.87 7.57
CA GLU A 4 34.31 -2.02 7.86
C GLU A 4 33.65 -2.46 6.54
N SER A 5 33.80 -3.74 6.19
CA SER A 5 33.19 -4.32 5.00
C SER A 5 31.69 -4.46 5.24
N CYS A 6 30.92 -3.43 4.89
CA CYS A 6 29.47 -3.49 4.92
C CYS A 6 28.98 -4.39 3.77
N GLY A 7 27.98 -5.23 4.03
CA GLY A 7 27.52 -6.28 3.10
C GLY A 7 26.82 -5.73 1.86
N ALA A 8 26.19 -6.64 1.08
CA ALA A 8 25.50 -6.31 -0.18
C ALA A 8 24.39 -5.24 -0.03
N GLU A 9 23.86 -5.04 1.18
CA GLU A 9 22.90 -3.99 1.51
C GLU A 9 23.45 -2.59 1.27
N ALA A 10 24.77 -2.38 1.47
CA ALA A 10 25.42 -1.12 1.20
C ALA A 10 25.40 -0.76 -0.30
N GLU A 11 25.55 -1.75 -1.18
CA GLU A 11 25.47 -1.57 -2.64
C GLU A 11 24.06 -1.19 -3.10
N ALA A 12 23.03 -1.76 -2.48
CA ALA A 12 21.64 -1.47 -2.82
C ALA A 12 21.23 -0.03 -2.45
N VAL A 13 21.83 0.51 -1.40
CA VAL A 13 21.44 1.80 -0.82
C VAL A 13 22.30 2.95 -1.35
N CYS A 14 23.56 2.70 -1.75
CA CYS A 14 24.50 3.76 -2.16
C CYS A 14 24.10 4.56 -3.42
N GLY A 15 23.14 4.04 -4.21
CA GLY A 15 22.60 4.72 -5.39
C GLY A 15 21.41 5.64 -5.09
N LEU A 16 20.96 5.74 -3.84
CA LEU A 16 19.84 6.60 -3.46
C LEU A 16 20.30 8.05 -3.29
N ASN A 17 19.47 9.01 -3.69
CA ASN A 17 19.77 10.45 -3.55
C ASN A 17 19.98 10.91 -2.09
N SER A 18 19.64 10.08 -1.10
CA SER A 18 19.76 10.39 0.33
C SER A 18 21.03 9.86 0.98
N THR A 19 21.88 9.11 0.26
CA THR A 19 23.14 8.61 0.82
C THR A 19 24.24 9.65 0.77
N VAL A 20 24.93 9.83 1.90
CA VAL A 20 26.03 10.78 2.07
C VAL A 20 27.37 10.06 1.84
N SER A 21 28.30 10.67 1.11
CA SER A 21 29.64 10.11 0.90
C SER A 21 30.60 10.44 2.05
N CYS A 22 31.55 9.54 2.33
CA CYS A 22 32.56 9.70 3.40
C CYS A 22 33.99 9.42 2.91
N PRO A 23 34.58 10.31 2.09
CA PRO A 23 35.92 10.10 1.54
C PRO A 23 37.02 10.05 2.62
N ASP A 24 36.83 10.75 3.73
CA ASP A 24 37.78 10.78 4.86
C ASP A 24 37.54 9.66 5.90
N GLY A 25 36.53 8.79 5.67
CA GLY A 25 36.17 7.72 6.59
C GLY A 25 35.34 8.15 7.80
N ALA A 26 34.87 9.41 7.83
CA ALA A 26 34.06 9.95 8.91
C ALA A 26 32.61 10.19 8.46
N CYS A 27 31.66 9.88 9.33
CA CYS A 27 30.24 10.14 9.16
C CYS A 27 29.69 10.91 10.35
N GLU A 28 28.59 11.64 10.14
CA GLU A 28 27.92 12.35 11.22
C GLU A 28 27.06 11.39 12.05
N GLY A 29 27.06 11.58 13.38
CA GLY A 29 26.21 10.82 14.30
C GLY A 29 26.64 9.36 14.46
N GLU A 30 25.65 8.45 14.47
CA GLU A 30 25.86 7.00 14.67
C GLU A 30 26.05 6.23 13.35
N LEU A 31 26.32 6.94 12.25
CA LEU A 31 26.50 6.34 10.93
C LEU A 31 27.89 5.71 10.79
N THR A 32 27.94 4.59 10.09
CA THR A 32 29.18 3.87 9.74
C THR A 32 29.59 4.19 8.32
N CYS A 33 30.87 4.51 8.10
CA CYS A 33 31.41 4.69 6.75
C CYS A 33 31.75 3.35 6.11
N CYS A 34 31.05 3.04 5.02
CA CYS A 34 31.09 1.76 4.33
C CYS A 34 31.67 1.91 2.93
N SER A 35 32.57 1.01 2.53
CA SER A 35 33.09 0.98 1.16
C SER A 35 32.17 0.18 0.24
N THR A 36 31.66 0.82 -0.81
CA THR A 36 30.91 0.15 -1.89
C THR A 36 31.72 0.12 -3.19
N ALA A 37 31.52 -0.90 -4.00
CA ALA A 37 32.12 -1.09 -5.31
C ALA A 37 31.47 -0.19 -6.37
N ALA A 38 30.16 0.06 -6.28
CA ALA A 38 29.45 0.89 -7.25
C ALA A 38 29.60 2.40 -7.00
N CYS A 39 29.57 2.83 -5.73
CA CYS A 39 29.44 4.25 -5.38
C CYS A 39 30.63 4.81 -4.57
N GLY A 40 31.58 3.96 -4.14
CA GLY A 40 32.68 4.37 -3.25
C GLY A 40 32.26 4.44 -1.78
N PRO A 41 32.99 5.19 -0.92
CA PRO A 41 32.73 5.23 0.51
C PRO A 41 31.48 6.08 0.83
N VAL A 42 30.50 5.47 1.52
CA VAL A 42 29.21 6.09 1.89
C VAL A 42 28.87 5.86 3.36
N CYS A 43 28.21 6.84 3.98
CA CYS A 43 27.70 6.79 5.34
C CYS A 43 26.37 6.08 5.38
N LEU A 44 26.29 4.99 6.15
CA LEU A 44 25.11 4.17 6.29
C LEU A 44 24.78 3.96 7.76
N ASP A 45 23.49 3.87 8.05
CA ASP A 45 23.00 3.67 9.42
C ASP A 45 23.04 2.16 9.73
N PRO A 46 23.88 1.71 10.67
CA PRO A 46 24.00 0.29 11.01
C PRO A 46 22.71 -0.30 11.60
N ALA A 47 21.82 0.53 12.18
CA ALA A 47 20.49 0.09 12.62
C ALA A 47 19.54 -0.09 11.43
N LYS A 48 19.68 0.72 10.36
CA LYS A 48 18.93 0.52 9.10
C LYS A 48 19.47 -0.62 8.24
N MET A 49 20.75 -0.94 8.34
CA MET A 49 21.31 -2.16 7.76
C MET A 49 20.74 -3.40 8.44
N ARG A 50 20.64 -3.40 9.79
CA ARG A 50 19.98 -4.48 10.53
C ARG A 50 18.47 -4.59 10.31
N LEU A 51 17.83 -3.50 9.88
CA LEU A 51 16.41 -3.53 9.51
C LEU A 51 16.13 -4.33 8.22
N GLN A 52 17.16 -4.65 7.41
CA GLN A 52 16.99 -5.49 6.22
C GLN A 52 17.46 -6.93 6.42
N THR A 53 18.43 -7.21 7.28
CA THR A 53 19.02 -8.57 7.40
C THR A 53 18.53 -9.43 8.56
N ASP A 54 17.92 -8.89 9.61
CA ASP A 54 17.59 -9.72 10.79
C ASP A 54 16.09 -10.08 10.94
N ARG A 55 15.14 -9.45 10.24
CA ARG A 55 13.68 -9.71 10.41
C ARG A 55 12.73 -9.40 9.22
N VAL A 56 13.20 -9.29 7.98
CA VAL A 56 12.28 -9.11 6.84
C VAL A 56 11.58 -10.41 6.43
N ASP A 57 12.18 -11.58 6.72
CA ASP A 57 11.63 -12.90 6.31
C ASP A 57 10.39 -13.34 7.11
N ASP A 58 10.18 -12.84 8.33
CA ASP A 58 9.09 -13.30 9.22
C ASP A 58 7.95 -12.30 9.40
N THR A 59 8.02 -11.09 8.80
CA THR A 59 6.89 -10.15 8.92
C THR A 59 5.81 -10.57 7.94
N PRO A 60 4.62 -11.02 8.41
CA PRO A 60 3.59 -11.48 7.52
C PRO A 60 3.13 -10.35 6.61
N THR A 61 2.96 -10.65 5.33
CA THR A 61 2.25 -9.77 4.40
C THR A 61 0.81 -9.51 4.88
N MET A 62 0.15 -8.52 4.31
CA MET A 62 -1.25 -8.24 4.68
C MET A 62 -2.17 -9.44 4.42
N CYS A 63 -1.92 -10.20 3.34
CA CYS A 63 -2.69 -11.40 3.05
C CYS A 63 -2.49 -12.46 4.15
N GLU A 64 -1.24 -12.76 4.50
CA GLU A 64 -0.90 -13.75 5.52
C GLU A 64 -1.42 -13.34 6.90
N TYR A 65 -1.28 -12.06 7.26
CA TYR A 65 -1.80 -11.52 8.50
C TYR A 65 -3.32 -11.73 8.61
N LEU A 66 -4.08 -11.40 7.57
CA LEU A 66 -5.54 -11.57 7.56
C LEU A 66 -5.96 -13.04 7.57
N ARG A 67 -5.25 -13.90 6.83
CA ARG A 67 -5.49 -15.36 6.85
C ARG A 67 -5.26 -15.93 8.24
N ASP A 68 -4.10 -15.66 8.83
CA ASP A 68 -3.70 -16.17 10.14
C ASP A 68 -4.58 -15.61 11.26
N PHE A 69 -5.07 -14.37 11.15
CA PHE A 69 -6.00 -13.77 12.11
C PHE A 69 -7.35 -14.49 12.14
N ASP A 70 -7.91 -14.86 10.98
CA ASP A 70 -9.15 -15.65 10.91
C ASP A 70 -8.95 -17.08 11.44
N GLU A 71 -7.79 -17.68 11.19
CA GLU A 71 -7.47 -19.05 11.63
C GLU A 71 -7.16 -19.14 13.13
N LYS A 72 -6.48 -18.15 13.70
CA LYS A 72 -5.91 -18.26 15.06
C LYS A 72 -6.66 -17.51 16.14
N MET A 73 -7.49 -16.50 15.84
CA MET A 73 -8.29 -15.72 16.82
C MET A 73 -7.57 -15.31 18.14
N GLU A 74 -6.24 -15.37 18.22
CA GLU A 74 -5.50 -15.20 19.47
C GLU A 74 -5.54 -13.72 19.89
N GLY A 75 -6.02 -13.47 21.11
CA GLY A 75 -6.05 -12.13 21.72
C GLY A 75 -7.29 -11.28 21.40
N THR A 76 -8.33 -11.86 20.79
CA THR A 76 -9.63 -11.18 20.60
C THR A 76 -10.69 -11.66 21.57
N VAL A 77 -11.79 -10.90 21.70
CA VAL A 77 -12.94 -11.30 22.53
C VAL A 77 -13.54 -12.58 21.94
N ASP A 78 -13.90 -13.52 22.80
CA ASP A 78 -14.41 -14.84 22.38
C ASP A 78 -15.57 -14.69 21.37
N GLY A 79 -15.41 -15.28 20.17
CA GLY A 79 -16.36 -15.19 19.07
C GLY A 79 -16.17 -14.01 18.08
N MET A 80 -15.10 -13.23 18.18
CA MET A 80 -14.76 -12.25 17.14
C MET A 80 -14.26 -12.94 15.86
N LYS A 81 -14.90 -12.62 14.73
CA LYS A 81 -14.50 -13.07 13.39
C LYS A 81 -14.29 -11.85 12.49
N LEU A 82 -13.38 -11.96 11.52
CA LEU A 82 -13.30 -10.96 10.45
C LEU A 82 -14.66 -10.78 9.79
N ALA A 83 -15.03 -9.52 9.56
CA ALA A 83 -16.23 -9.18 8.80
C ALA A 83 -16.12 -9.54 7.31
N LEU A 84 -14.90 -9.85 6.86
CA LEU A 84 -14.56 -10.25 5.49
C LEU A 84 -14.04 -11.70 5.51
N PRO A 85 -14.26 -12.46 4.42
CA PRO A 85 -13.72 -13.81 4.32
C PRO A 85 -12.18 -13.79 4.34
N ALA A 86 -11.57 -14.79 4.97
CA ALA A 86 -10.12 -14.95 4.98
C ALA A 86 -9.58 -15.03 3.54
N PRO A 87 -8.55 -14.24 3.20
CA PRO A 87 -7.98 -14.25 1.87
C PRO A 87 -7.13 -15.51 1.64
N THR A 88 -7.00 -15.88 0.37
CA THR A 88 -6.08 -16.93 -0.08
C THR A 88 -4.81 -16.28 -0.61
N CYS A 89 -3.67 -16.69 -0.07
CA CYS A 89 -2.36 -16.15 -0.41
C CYS A 89 -1.58 -17.14 -1.28
N THR A 90 -0.68 -16.62 -2.11
CA THR A 90 0.37 -17.37 -2.80
C THR A 90 1.50 -17.73 -1.84
N ALA A 91 2.51 -18.47 -2.32
CA ALA A 91 3.62 -18.94 -1.49
C ALA A 91 4.60 -17.81 -1.06
N ASP A 92 4.61 -16.69 -1.79
CA ASP A 92 5.36 -15.47 -1.48
C ASP A 92 4.57 -14.49 -0.59
N GLY A 93 3.42 -14.93 -0.04
CA GLY A 93 2.56 -14.10 0.80
C GLY A 93 1.67 -13.12 0.04
N SER A 94 1.81 -12.96 -1.27
CA SER A 94 0.93 -12.06 -2.03
C SER A 94 -0.51 -12.62 -2.16
N TYR A 95 -1.48 -11.78 -2.51
CA TYR A 95 -2.84 -12.25 -2.74
C TYR A 95 -2.90 -13.08 -4.02
N LYS A 96 -3.52 -14.27 -3.96
CA LYS A 96 -3.93 -14.98 -5.18
C LYS A 96 -4.88 -14.09 -5.96
N ALA A 97 -4.67 -13.97 -7.27
CA ALA A 97 -5.52 -13.13 -8.12
C ALA A 97 -6.99 -13.55 -8.08
N GLN A 98 -7.30 -14.81 -7.80
CA GLN A 98 -8.66 -15.28 -7.58
C GLN A 98 -8.91 -15.58 -6.10
N GLN A 99 -9.98 -15.01 -5.55
CA GLN A 99 -10.49 -15.26 -4.21
C GLN A 99 -11.86 -15.95 -4.30
N CYS A 100 -12.18 -16.82 -3.35
CA CYS A 100 -13.46 -17.52 -3.32
C CYS A 100 -14.00 -17.62 -1.89
N ALA A 101 -15.27 -17.26 -1.68
CA ALA A 101 -15.97 -17.45 -0.42
C ALA A 101 -17.47 -17.66 -0.65
N GLY A 102 -18.10 -18.54 0.15
CA GLY A 102 -19.55 -18.71 0.14
C GLY A 102 -20.15 -19.10 -1.22
N GLY A 103 -19.41 -19.84 -2.06
CA GLY A 103 -19.87 -20.27 -3.40
C GLY A 103 -19.75 -19.21 -4.49
N ARG A 104 -19.07 -18.09 -4.21
CA ARG A 104 -18.72 -17.04 -5.17
C ARG A 104 -17.20 -16.93 -5.25
N CYS A 105 -16.69 -16.63 -6.45
CA CYS A 105 -15.31 -16.28 -6.69
C CYS A 105 -15.22 -14.93 -7.40
N TRP A 106 -14.16 -14.17 -7.15
CA TRP A 106 -13.90 -12.87 -7.77
C TRP A 106 -12.40 -12.68 -7.97
N CYS A 107 -12.03 -11.78 -8.87
CA CYS A 107 -10.63 -11.42 -9.06
C CYS A 107 -10.25 -10.28 -8.12
N VAL A 108 -9.00 -10.26 -7.65
CA VAL A 108 -8.45 -9.22 -6.79
C VAL A 108 -7.14 -8.65 -7.34
N ASP A 109 -6.86 -7.42 -6.95
CA ASP A 109 -5.58 -6.77 -7.20
C ASP A 109 -4.43 -7.28 -6.31
N SER A 110 -3.25 -6.68 -6.46
CA SER A 110 -2.07 -6.99 -5.65
C SER A 110 -2.23 -6.66 -4.15
N PHE A 111 -3.27 -5.91 -3.79
CA PHE A 111 -3.60 -5.53 -2.42
C PHE A 111 -4.80 -6.30 -1.85
N GLY A 112 -5.40 -7.21 -2.62
CA GLY A 112 -6.56 -8.02 -2.20
C GLY A 112 -7.91 -7.33 -2.44
N THR A 113 -7.95 -6.21 -3.16
CA THR A 113 -9.19 -5.49 -3.49
C THR A 113 -9.92 -6.19 -4.63
N GLU A 114 -11.22 -6.44 -4.48
CA GLU A 114 -12.04 -7.00 -5.57
C GLU A 114 -12.05 -6.09 -6.79
N ILE A 115 -11.80 -6.69 -7.95
CA ILE A 115 -11.86 -6.07 -9.26
C ILE A 115 -13.33 -6.05 -9.72
N PRO A 116 -13.93 -4.88 -9.99
CA PRO A 116 -15.34 -4.79 -10.38
C PRO A 116 -15.69 -5.64 -11.60
N GLY A 117 -16.85 -6.30 -11.57
CA GLY A 117 -17.36 -7.09 -12.70
C GLY A 117 -16.76 -8.50 -12.83
N THR A 118 -15.92 -8.92 -11.89
CA THR A 118 -15.24 -10.23 -11.94
C THR A 118 -15.89 -11.31 -11.06
N SER A 119 -16.85 -10.94 -10.19
CA SER A 119 -17.58 -11.90 -9.33
C SER A 119 -18.41 -12.89 -10.16
N THR A 120 -18.18 -14.18 -9.95
CA THR A 120 -18.84 -15.30 -10.63
C THR A 120 -19.09 -16.47 -9.66
N THR A 121 -20.04 -17.36 -9.98
CA THR A 121 -20.24 -18.64 -9.27
C THR A 121 -19.41 -19.78 -9.87
N ASN A 122 -18.86 -19.59 -11.07
CA ASN A 122 -17.99 -20.55 -11.74
C ASN A 122 -16.56 -20.00 -11.83
N ALA A 123 -15.68 -20.43 -10.93
CA ALA A 123 -14.29 -20.03 -10.88
C ALA A 123 -13.57 -20.09 -12.25
N SER A 124 -13.83 -21.14 -13.03
CA SER A 124 -13.16 -21.36 -14.32
C SER A 124 -13.68 -20.46 -15.45
N SER A 125 -14.71 -19.65 -15.20
CA SER A 125 -15.29 -18.75 -16.21
C SER A 125 -14.48 -17.47 -16.43
N ILE A 126 -13.53 -17.17 -15.55
CA ILE A 126 -12.71 -15.95 -15.61
C ILE A 126 -11.25 -16.26 -15.30
N ASP A 127 -10.34 -15.68 -16.08
CA ASP A 127 -8.89 -15.79 -15.84
C ASP A 127 -8.43 -14.55 -15.06
N CYS A 128 -8.33 -14.68 -13.74
CA CYS A 128 -7.99 -13.56 -12.88
C CYS A 128 -6.54 -13.07 -13.02
N GLU A 129 -5.60 -13.92 -13.44
CA GLU A 129 -4.22 -13.48 -13.70
C GLU A 129 -4.16 -12.62 -14.96
N LYS A 130 -4.92 -13.01 -15.99
CA LYS A 130 -5.09 -12.19 -17.18
C LYS A 130 -5.80 -10.87 -16.87
N VAL A 131 -6.90 -10.91 -16.13
CA VAL A 131 -7.61 -9.69 -15.71
C VAL A 131 -6.68 -8.76 -14.92
N ARG A 132 -5.94 -9.30 -13.94
CA ARG A 132 -4.99 -8.54 -13.11
C ARG A 132 -3.85 -7.92 -13.92
N SER A 133 -3.34 -8.62 -14.93
CA SER A 133 -2.26 -8.12 -15.80
C SER A 133 -2.75 -7.16 -16.90
N GLU A 134 -4.01 -7.28 -17.34
CA GLU A 134 -4.62 -6.40 -18.34
C GLU A 134 -5.23 -5.13 -17.73
N LEU A 135 -5.44 -5.09 -16.42
CA LEU A 135 -5.88 -3.89 -15.70
C LEU A 135 -4.71 -2.91 -15.56
N GLN A 136 -4.59 -2.06 -16.58
CA GLN A 136 -3.60 -0.98 -16.70
C GLN A 136 -3.62 0.06 -15.56
N CYS A 137 -4.56 -0.05 -14.62
CA CYS A 137 -4.77 0.92 -13.54
C CYS A 137 -4.62 0.33 -12.13
N LEU A 138 -4.32 -0.96 -12.01
CA LEU A 138 -4.31 -1.69 -10.75
C LEU A 138 -3.06 -1.42 -9.88
N GLU A 139 -2.02 -0.82 -10.45
CA GLU A 139 -0.84 -0.35 -9.71
C GLU A 139 -0.98 1.08 -9.18
N LEU A 140 -2.07 1.80 -9.51
CA LEU A 140 -2.37 3.12 -8.93
C LEU A 140 -3.42 2.98 -7.84
N THR A 141 -3.03 2.34 -6.74
CA THR A 141 -3.71 2.54 -5.44
C THR A 141 -3.49 3.98 -5.00
N CYS A 142 -4.38 4.89 -5.42
CA CYS A 142 -4.43 6.24 -4.89
C CYS A 142 -4.79 6.18 -3.39
N ARG A 143 -3.79 6.10 -2.50
CA ARG A 143 -4.00 6.11 -1.03
C ARG A 143 -4.10 7.54 -0.49
N MET A 144 -5.04 8.32 -1.02
CA MET A 144 -5.39 9.62 -0.46
C MET A 144 -6.78 9.56 0.15
N GLY A 145 -6.94 10.08 1.37
CA GLY A 145 -8.24 10.24 2.01
C GLY A 145 -8.99 11.39 1.35
N CYS A 146 -9.70 11.12 0.25
CA CYS A 146 -10.59 12.08 -0.38
C CYS A 146 -12.02 11.84 0.14
N ASP A 147 -12.57 12.79 0.91
CA ASP A 147 -13.93 12.69 1.48
C ASP A 147 -15.02 12.46 0.41
N TYR A 148 -14.76 12.92 -0.83
CA TYR A 148 -15.67 12.82 -1.98
C TYR A 148 -15.19 11.93 -3.11
N GLY A 149 -14.19 11.09 -2.82
CA GLY A 149 -13.59 10.17 -3.79
C GLY A 149 -12.68 10.86 -4.82
N PHE A 150 -12.33 10.13 -5.87
CA PHE A 150 -11.38 10.57 -6.90
C PHE A 150 -12.07 10.96 -8.19
N GLU A 151 -11.41 11.82 -8.96
CA GLU A 151 -11.75 12.01 -10.35
C GLU A 151 -11.44 10.78 -11.19
N LEU A 152 -12.31 10.51 -12.17
CA LEU A 152 -12.20 9.35 -13.06
C LEU A 152 -11.78 9.79 -14.46
N GLY A 153 -10.77 9.12 -15.02
CA GLY A 153 -10.32 9.32 -16.39
C GLY A 153 -11.21 8.64 -17.45
N ALA A 154 -10.84 8.78 -18.72
CA ALA A 154 -11.58 8.23 -19.87
C ALA A 154 -11.72 6.69 -19.86
N GLY A 155 -10.85 5.99 -19.13
CA GLY A 155 -10.93 4.54 -18.89
C GLY A 155 -11.64 4.14 -17.60
N GLY A 156 -12.25 5.09 -16.87
CA GLY A 156 -12.87 4.85 -15.57
C GLY A 156 -11.86 4.69 -14.41
N CYS A 157 -10.58 4.88 -14.67
CA CYS A 157 -9.53 4.77 -13.66
C CYS A 157 -9.41 6.04 -12.81
N PRO A 158 -9.15 5.93 -11.49
CA PRO A 158 -8.93 7.08 -10.63
C PRO A 158 -7.65 7.82 -11.05
N GLN A 159 -7.73 9.12 -11.26
CA GLN A 159 -6.57 9.96 -11.61
C GLN A 159 -5.74 10.39 -10.40
N CYS A 160 -5.94 9.76 -9.23
CA CYS A 160 -5.35 10.19 -7.96
C CYS A 160 -5.48 11.71 -7.71
N ARG A 161 -6.65 12.27 -8.03
CA ARG A 161 -7.02 13.65 -7.70
C ARG A 161 -8.35 13.63 -6.97
N CYS A 162 -8.43 14.28 -5.81
CA CYS A 162 -9.70 14.36 -5.10
C CYS A 162 -10.73 15.07 -5.95
N ARG A 163 -11.92 14.48 -6.03
CA ARG A 163 -13.04 15.05 -6.74
C ARG A 163 -13.59 16.24 -5.95
N ASP A 164 -13.81 17.35 -6.65
CA ASP A 164 -14.56 18.47 -6.11
C ASP A 164 -16.07 18.14 -6.09
N ALA A 165 -16.66 18.15 -4.89
CA ALA A 165 -18.08 17.89 -4.68
C ALA A 165 -18.98 18.96 -5.32
N CYS A 166 -18.49 20.18 -5.48
CA CYS A 166 -19.22 21.32 -6.04
C CYS A 166 -19.09 21.46 -7.56
N ALA A 167 -18.14 20.76 -8.20
CA ALA A 167 -17.85 20.91 -9.63
C ALA A 167 -19.04 20.65 -10.57
N ALA A 168 -20.03 19.86 -10.13
CA ALA A 168 -21.25 19.57 -10.90
C ALA A 168 -22.52 20.24 -10.32
N VAL A 169 -22.39 21.08 -9.29
CA VAL A 169 -23.54 21.71 -8.60
C VAL A 169 -23.86 23.05 -9.23
N SER A 170 -25.08 23.19 -9.77
CA SER A 170 -25.59 24.47 -10.28
C SER A 170 -26.35 25.21 -9.19
N CYS A 171 -25.84 26.38 -8.79
CA CYS A 171 -26.45 27.22 -7.76
C CYS A 171 -27.38 28.30 -8.35
N PRO A 172 -28.40 28.76 -7.60
CA PRO A 172 -29.20 29.94 -7.94
C PRO A 172 -28.34 31.21 -8.06
N ALA A 173 -28.88 32.24 -8.73
CA ALA A 173 -28.17 33.50 -8.95
C ALA A 173 -27.64 34.12 -7.65
N GLY A 174 -26.34 34.45 -7.65
CA GLY A 174 -25.65 35.05 -6.52
C GLY A 174 -25.22 34.08 -5.41
N ARG A 175 -25.33 32.76 -5.63
CA ARG A 175 -24.81 31.73 -4.71
C ARG A 175 -23.71 30.92 -5.39
N VAL A 176 -22.80 30.39 -4.57
CA VAL A 176 -21.69 29.51 -4.99
C VAL A 176 -21.67 28.31 -4.05
N CYS A 177 -21.46 27.12 -4.61
CA CYS A 177 -21.24 25.91 -3.83
C CYS A 177 -19.80 25.89 -3.37
N THR A 178 -19.58 25.66 -2.07
CA THR A 178 -18.26 25.46 -1.49
C THR A 178 -18.28 24.33 -0.48
N VAL A 179 -17.13 23.70 -0.25
CA VAL A 179 -17.01 22.70 0.83
C VAL A 179 -16.78 23.45 2.14
N VAL A 180 -17.68 23.24 3.11
CA VAL A 180 -17.70 23.92 4.41
C VAL A 180 -17.54 22.93 5.56
N ASP A 181 -16.70 23.28 6.53
CA ASP A 181 -16.58 22.50 7.76
C ASP A 181 -17.87 22.62 8.60
N VAL A 182 -18.33 21.50 9.15
CA VAL A 182 -19.51 21.45 10.01
C VAL A 182 -19.13 21.08 11.42
N ALA A 183 -19.72 21.76 12.40
CA ALA A 183 -19.62 21.37 13.80
C ALA A 183 -20.62 20.24 14.07
N CYS A 184 -20.13 19.10 14.55
CA CYS A 184 -20.95 18.00 15.04
C CYS A 184 -20.39 17.48 16.37
N ASP A 185 -21.20 16.70 17.11
CA ASP A 185 -20.83 16.20 18.45
C ASP A 185 -19.74 15.11 18.44
N ALA A 186 -19.20 14.74 17.27
CA ALA A 186 -18.16 13.73 17.11
C ALA A 186 -16.74 14.37 17.04
N ASP A 187 -15.71 13.58 17.37
CA ASP A 187 -14.29 14.00 17.35
C ASP A 187 -13.80 14.42 15.94
N TYR A 188 -14.50 14.00 14.89
CA TYR A 188 -14.25 14.43 13.51
C TYR A 188 -15.54 14.39 12.69
N CYS A 189 -15.80 15.48 11.96
CA CYS A 189 -16.94 15.63 11.06
C CYS A 189 -16.39 15.99 9.67
N PRO A 190 -16.63 15.18 8.64
CA PRO A 190 -16.21 15.52 7.28
C PRO A 190 -16.88 16.82 6.83
N PRO A 191 -16.16 17.72 6.14
CA PRO A 191 -16.74 18.93 5.60
C PRO A 191 -17.79 18.58 4.55
N VAL A 192 -18.83 19.41 4.37
CA VAL A 192 -19.99 19.16 3.47
C VAL A 192 -20.03 20.18 2.32
N PRO A 193 -20.55 19.87 1.12
CA PRO A 193 -20.73 20.86 0.07
C PRO A 193 -22.03 21.65 0.30
N ALA A 194 -21.94 22.98 0.39
CA ALA A 194 -23.05 23.89 0.72
C ALA A 194 -23.09 25.14 -0.17
#